data_AF-A0A9E3AWV3-F1
#
_entry.id   AF-A0A9E3AWV3-F1
#
_cell.length_a   1.000
_cell.length_b   1.000
_cell.length_c   1.000
_cell.angle_alpha   90.00
_cell.angle_beta   90.00
_cell.angle_gamma   90.00
#
_symmetry.space_group_name_H-M   'P 1'
#
loop_
_entity.id
_entity.type
_entity.pdbx_description
1 polymer ?
#
loop_
_entity_poly.entity_id
_entity_poly.type
_entity_poly.pdbx_seq_one_letter_code
_entity_poly.pdbx_strand_id
1 'polypeptide(L)'
;MDTPNPARKSSFDLQGLLACARGELFGPGNPQLPYPPMLMFDRIVRISDKGGAANKGVIEAELDVNPNLWFFKCHFLGDPVMPG
;
A
#
# COMPACT_ATOMS: atom_id res chain seq x y z
N MET A 1 8.75 -28.60 -16.97
CA MET A 1 7.31 -28.32 -17.11
C MET A 1 7.09 -26.99 -16.43
N ASP A 2 6.97 -25.92 -17.19
CA ASP A 2 6.75 -24.57 -16.64
C ASP A 2 5.35 -24.50 -16.07
N THR A 3 5.24 -24.55 -14.75
CA THR A 3 4.00 -24.17 -14.07
C THR A 3 3.66 -22.74 -14.47
N PRO A 4 2.47 -22.47 -15.04
CA PRO A 4 2.08 -21.11 -15.40
C PRO A 4 2.16 -20.25 -14.14
N ASN A 5 3.02 -19.23 -14.19
CA ASN A 5 3.14 -18.24 -13.14
C ASN A 5 1.75 -17.66 -12.89
N PRO A 6 1.16 -17.81 -11.68
CA PRO A 6 -0.16 -17.27 -11.41
C PRO A 6 -0.14 -15.78 -11.77
N ALA A 7 -1.16 -15.34 -12.52
CA ALA A 7 -1.21 -13.98 -13.03
C ALA A 7 -0.96 -12.99 -11.87
N ARG A 8 0.09 -12.16 -12.01
CA ARG A 8 0.44 -11.16 -11.00
C ARG A 8 -0.78 -10.25 -10.77
N LYS A 9 -1.23 -10.14 -9.52
CA LYS A 9 -2.30 -9.20 -9.17
C LYS A 9 -1.86 -7.77 -9.50
N SER A 10 -2.74 -7.03 -10.15
CA SER A 10 -2.54 -5.63 -10.52
C SER A 10 -3.20 -4.64 -9.55
N SER A 11 -3.89 -5.12 -8.53
CA SER A 11 -4.56 -4.32 -7.51
C SER A 11 -4.69 -5.09 -6.19
N PHE A 12 -4.81 -4.36 -5.08
CA PHE A 12 -4.93 -4.89 -3.73
C PHE A 12 -5.89 -4.01 -2.91
N ASP A 13 -6.80 -4.65 -2.19
CA ASP A 13 -7.63 -4.01 -1.18
C ASP A 13 -6.93 -4.00 0.19
N LEU A 14 -7.55 -3.36 1.19
CA LEU A 14 -6.99 -3.25 2.54
C LEU A 14 -6.62 -4.61 3.13
N GLN A 15 -7.42 -5.66 2.91
CA GLN A 15 -7.13 -7.00 3.42
C GLN A 15 -5.88 -7.59 2.77
N GLY A 16 -5.70 -7.41 1.46
CA GLY A 16 -4.49 -7.78 0.76
C GLY A 16 -3.24 -7.05 1.28
N LEU A 17 -3.38 -5.76 1.60
CA LEU A 17 -2.28 -4.97 2.19
C LEU A 17 -1.94 -5.42 3.61
N LEU A 18 -2.95 -5.73 4.43
CA LEU A 18 -2.73 -6.27 5.77
C LEU A 18 -2.10 -7.67 5.74
N ALA A 19 -2.48 -8.51 4.78
CA ALA A 19 -1.82 -9.79 4.55
C ALA A 19 -0.34 -9.60 4.18
N CYS A 20 -0.03 -8.59 3.35
CA CYS A 20 1.34 -8.22 3.05
C CYS A 20 2.10 -7.76 4.31
N ALA A 21 1.49 -6.91 5.14
CA ALA A 21 2.08 -6.43 6.38
C ALA A 21 2.30 -7.54 7.41
N ARG A 22 1.48 -8.60 7.41
CA ARG A 22 1.68 -9.82 8.22
C ARG A 22 2.67 -10.82 7.62
N GLY A 23 3.22 -10.56 6.42
CA GLY A 23 4.15 -11.46 5.73
C GLY A 23 3.50 -12.66 5.03
N GLU A 24 2.18 -12.64 4.89
CA GLU A 24 1.40 -13.73 4.30
C GLU A 24 1.40 -13.67 2.76
N LEU A 25 1.70 -12.50 2.18
CA LEU A 25 1.62 -12.30 0.74
C LEU A 25 2.85 -12.82 -0.02
N PHE A 26 4.05 -12.49 0.47
CA PHE A 26 5.30 -12.88 -0.18
C PHE A 26 6.03 -14.02 0.55
N GLY A 27 5.57 -14.39 1.75
CA GLY A 27 6.21 -15.42 2.58
C GLY A 27 7.31 -14.89 3.51
N PRO A 28 7.83 -15.73 4.40
CA PRO A 28 8.79 -15.33 5.44
C PRO A 28 10.14 -14.89 4.85
N GLY A 29 10.70 -13.81 5.42
CA GLY A 29 11.98 -13.24 4.98
C GLY A 29 11.90 -12.35 3.74
N ASN A 30 10.71 -12.24 3.12
CA ASN A 30 10.45 -11.34 1.99
C ASN A 30 9.90 -9.99 2.47
N PRO A 31 9.88 -8.96 1.60
CA PRO A 31 9.41 -7.63 1.97
C PRO A 31 7.99 -7.64 2.54
N GLN A 32 7.76 -6.80 3.54
CA GLN A 32 6.45 -6.59 4.16
C GLN A 32 6.11 -5.10 4.08
N LEU A 33 4.81 -4.79 4.00
CA LEU A 33 4.36 -3.44 4.27
C LEU A 33 4.43 -3.16 5.78
N PRO A 34 4.54 -1.88 6.19
CA PRO A 34 4.30 -1.52 7.58
C PRO A 34 2.88 -1.95 8.01
N TYR A 35 2.73 -2.35 9.28
CA TYR A 35 1.42 -2.58 9.87
C TYR A 35 0.83 -1.25 10.40
N PRO A 36 -0.51 -1.11 10.53
CA PRO A 36 -1.10 0.03 11.23
C PRO A 36 -0.45 0.27 12.61
N PRO A 37 -0.23 1.54 13.00
CA PRO A 37 -0.71 2.77 12.37
C PRO A 37 0.18 3.31 11.24
N MET A 38 1.25 2.60 10.84
CA MET A 38 2.22 3.07 9.83
C MET A 38 1.88 2.66 8.39
N LEU A 39 0.80 1.90 8.17
CA LEU A 39 0.28 1.65 6.82
C LEU A 39 -0.43 2.91 6.31
N MET A 40 0.11 3.53 5.25
CA MET A 40 -0.28 4.87 4.78
C MET A 40 -1.12 4.88 3.48
N PHE A 41 -1.75 3.76 3.13
CA PHE A 41 -2.71 3.67 2.03
C PHE A 41 -3.66 2.49 2.26
N ASP A 42 -4.90 2.63 1.79
CA ASP A 42 -5.97 1.65 1.99
C ASP A 42 -6.07 0.65 0.84
N ARG A 43 -5.59 1.04 -0.34
CA ARG A 43 -5.66 0.20 -1.55
C ARG A 43 -4.59 0.56 -2.55
N ILE A 44 -4.21 -0.42 -3.36
CA ILE A 44 -3.48 -0.23 -4.61
C ILE A 44 -4.46 -0.49 -5.74
N VAL A 45 -4.79 0.56 -6.50
CA VAL A 45 -5.76 0.46 -7.61
C VAL A 45 -5.10 -0.04 -8.89
N ARG A 46 -3.79 0.18 -9.05
CA ARG A 46 -3.05 -0.24 -10.23
C ARG A 46 -1.59 -0.54 -9.96
N ILE A 47 -1.12 -1.66 -10.48
CA ILE A 47 0.29 -2.04 -10.60
C ILE A 47 0.50 -2.51 -12.02
N SER A 48 1.50 -1.94 -12.70
CA SER A 48 1.90 -2.37 -14.03
C SER A 48 3.41 -2.30 -14.18
N ASP A 49 3.98 -3.26 -14.89
CA ASP A 49 5.38 -3.26 -15.34
C ASP A 49 5.59 -2.38 -16.59
N LYS A 50 4.53 -1.77 -17.11
CA LYS A 50 4.52 -0.87 -18.27
C LYS A 50 3.95 0.50 -17.90
N GLY A 51 4.28 1.51 -18.70
CA GLY A 51 3.83 2.88 -18.51
C GLY A 51 4.61 3.62 -17.42
N GLY A 52 4.00 4.65 -16.84
CA GLY A 52 4.69 5.63 -15.99
C GLY A 52 5.54 6.60 -16.80
N ALA A 53 6.06 7.63 -16.15
CA ALA A 53 6.79 8.72 -16.81
C ALA A 53 8.02 8.25 -17.62
N ALA A 54 8.62 7.12 -17.23
CA ALA A 54 9.78 6.54 -17.88
C ALA A 54 9.49 5.23 -18.65
N ASN A 55 8.21 4.84 -18.81
CA ASN A 55 7.80 3.57 -19.44
C ASN A 55 8.41 2.30 -18.79
N LYS A 56 8.71 2.35 -17.49
CA LYS A 56 9.31 1.25 -16.71
C LYS A 56 8.39 0.69 -15.61
N GLY A 57 7.10 1.03 -15.67
CA GLY A 57 6.10 0.61 -14.70
C GLY A 57 5.55 1.76 -13.88
N VAL A 58 4.44 1.48 -13.20
CA VAL A 58 3.72 2.45 -12.35
C VAL A 58 2.92 1.72 -11.28
N ILE A 59 2.76 2.38 -10.14
CA ILE A 59 1.88 1.98 -9.05
C ILE A 59 1.00 3.18 -8.70
N GLU A 60 -0.30 2.96 -8.62
CA GLU A 60 -1.30 3.95 -8.18
C GLU A 60 -2.00 3.38 -6.93
N ALA A 61 -1.98 4.15 -5.84
CA ALA A 61 -2.52 3.78 -4.54
C ALA A 61 -3.31 4.95 -3.93
N GLU A 62 -4.23 4.65 -3.03
CA GLU A 62 -5.15 5.62 -2.45
C GLU A 62 -5.21 5.47 -0.92
N LEU A 63 -5.37 6.59 -0.22
CA LEU A 63 -5.64 6.69 1.21
C LEU A 63 -6.91 7.53 1.41
N ASP A 64 -7.90 6.98 2.10
CA ASP A 64 -9.11 7.72 2.43
C ASP A 64 -8.85 8.67 3.61
N VAL A 65 -8.82 9.98 3.32
CA VAL A 65 -8.58 11.00 4.34
C VAL A 65 -9.84 11.29 5.12
N ASN A 66 -9.76 11.17 6.45
CA ASN A 66 -10.84 11.57 7.36
C ASN A 66 -10.27 12.24 8.63
N PRO A 67 -11.02 13.09 9.34
CA PRO A 67 -10.52 13.84 10.51
C PRO A 67 -10.06 12.97 11.69
N ASN A 68 -10.41 11.68 11.72
CA ASN A 68 -10.10 10.77 12.82
C ASN A 68 -8.77 10.04 12.66
N LEU A 69 -8.05 10.22 11.54
CA LEU A 69 -6.74 9.62 11.33
C LEU A 69 -5.77 10.04 12.45
N TRP A 70 -4.96 9.07 12.90
CA TRP A 70 -4.21 9.18 14.15
C TRP A 70 -3.26 10.40 14.17
N PHE A 71 -2.65 10.71 13.03
CA PHE A 71 -1.66 11.78 12.93
C PHE A 71 -2.26 13.18 13.12
N PHE A 72 -3.53 13.39 12.76
CA PHE A 72 -4.20 14.68 12.98
C PHE A 72 -4.37 15.03 14.47
N LYS A 73 -4.32 14.02 15.35
CA LYS A 73 -4.43 14.22 16.80
C LYS A 73 -3.14 14.74 17.43
N CYS A 74 -2.01 14.61 16.73
CA CYS A 74 -0.70 14.98 17.28
C CYS A 74 0.12 15.91 16.37
N HIS A 75 -0.31 16.18 15.14
CA HIS A 75 0.46 16.95 14.17
C HIS A 75 -0.44 17.98 13.46
N PHE A 76 -0.59 19.20 13.97
CA PHE A 76 -0.21 19.73 15.28
C PHE A 76 -1.46 19.98 16.14
N LEU A 77 -1.29 20.19 17.44
CA LEU A 77 -2.41 20.58 18.30
C LEU A 77 -2.97 21.93 17.82
N GLY A 78 -4.23 21.94 17.39
CA GLY A 78 -4.93 23.14 16.89
C GLY A 78 -4.68 23.46 15.41
N ASP A 79 -3.82 22.70 14.72
CA ASP A 79 -3.54 22.84 13.29
C ASP A 79 -3.28 21.45 12.66
N PRO A 80 -4.34 20.63 12.49
CA PRO A 80 -4.19 19.24 12.07
C PRO A 80 -3.78 19.14 10.60
N VAL A 81 -2.61 18.54 10.34
CA VAL A 81 -2.03 18.32 9.02
C VAL A 81 -1.31 16.97 8.96
N MET A 82 -1.49 16.23 7.86
CA MET A 82 -0.75 14.98 7.64
C MET A 82 0.75 15.27 7.55
N PRO A 83 1.62 14.53 8.27
CA PRO A 83 3.06 14.60 8.05
C PRO A 83 3.42 14.29 6.59
N GLY A 84 4.18 15.18 5.96
CA GLY A 84 4.58 15.10 4.54
C GLY A 84 5.75 14.17 4.27
#